data_AF-A0A1X2ZP26-F1
#
_entry.id   AF-A0A1X2ZP26-F1
#
_cell.length_a   1.000
_cell.length_b   1.000
_cell.length_c   1.000
_cell.angle_alpha   90.00
_cell.angle_beta   90.00
_cell.angle_gamma   90.00
#
_symmetry.space_group_name_H-M   'P 1'
#
loop_
_entity.id
_entity.type
_entity.pdbx_description
1 polymer ?
#
loop_
_entity_poly.entity_id
_entity_poly.type
_entity_poly.pdbx_seq_one_letter_code
_entity_poly.pdbx_strand_id
1 'polypeptide(L)'
;MVTATGIAPGSEMTAQMEQVEERNVSGVLHIASIFASHMVLQRNKPIAVFGALAADCAGMEVVAEIHDFDGSLIAQEHAYSSQNVVNGFSQWRVMLPAQPEGGPYTLRIVAGNDAIEFDDVLIGEVWLAGGQSNMELELRNSEHADEALEDCADPLLRFYNVPKTGVINRNAENASSWQESSPENSGVMSAVAYYFARKLRAELDSDLPIGIVDCYIGGTSITCWMSEDALNSSDAGRDYLTRYQRAIAGKTQQQFELETSEWESQVDEWNANVAAAREADSDIAQEKLNEQFGACPWPPPLTPTSQWRPCGPFHAMLERIMPYSLAGFLWYQGEEDEQYCGFYRELLGMMIGEWRALWSENLPFLIVQLPQWIDGKTAADGNDPMRWPVLREAQWDAAQSIDNVYAICTIDCGEYDNIHPLDKRTPGERLANCALRQIYGMDRVPVHGPTVLGFRCDPNGRVRLFFRYAHGLHFEGTTPGGGDDNFDGQLPTLVRVPERSGFELAGSDGMFHPATAAIFVDCDIDDLVNSRVNVVDYNATEFGIPINSRSIGTITLATPDVPEPMAMRYAWRSWGPAPLFNDDGLPAQPFRLDLTDHTAPVESAEPVTPDDTAD
;
A
#
# COMPACT_ATOMS: atom_id res chain seq x y z
N MET A 1 -5.39 22.45 0.18
CA MET A 1 -6.50 22.00 1.04
C MET A 1 -7.12 20.85 0.28
N VAL A 2 -7.01 19.62 0.80
CA VAL A 2 -7.65 18.46 0.22
C VAL A 2 -9.13 18.57 0.59
N THR A 3 -9.98 18.78 -0.40
CA THR A 3 -11.43 18.75 -0.24
C THR A 3 -11.79 17.29 -0.04
N ALA A 4 -12.07 16.86 1.20
CA ALA A 4 -12.51 15.50 1.46
C ALA A 4 -13.87 15.28 0.77
N THR A 5 -13.92 14.45 -0.26
CA THR A 5 -15.12 14.16 -1.06
C THR A 5 -15.91 12.95 -0.55
N GLY A 6 -15.69 12.54 0.70
CA GLY A 6 -16.39 11.44 1.37
C GLY A 6 -16.71 11.75 2.83
N ILE A 7 -17.41 10.83 3.50
CA ILE A 7 -17.58 10.85 4.96
C ILE A 7 -16.19 10.98 5.58
N ALA A 8 -15.99 11.94 6.49
CA ALA A 8 -14.70 12.11 7.14
C ALA A 8 -14.29 10.77 7.80
N PRO A 9 -13.10 10.21 7.49
CA PRO A 9 -12.65 8.98 8.12
C PRO A 9 -12.55 9.18 9.64
N GLY A 10 -13.17 8.29 10.42
CA GLY A 10 -12.93 8.20 11.86
C GLY A 10 -13.99 8.78 12.81
N SER A 11 -15.24 9.03 12.39
CA SER A 11 -16.30 9.49 13.32
C SER A 11 -17.02 8.37 14.10
N GLU A 12 -16.30 7.34 14.55
CA GLU A 12 -16.84 6.40 15.54
C GLU A 12 -15.81 6.10 16.65
N MET A 13 -15.66 7.01 17.60
CA MET A 13 -15.25 6.75 18.99
C MET A 13 -15.80 7.93 19.81
N THR A 14 -16.57 7.81 20.88
CA THR A 14 -16.60 6.82 21.96
C THR A 14 -17.98 6.82 22.63
N ALA A 15 -18.69 5.70 22.64
CA ALA A 15 -19.60 5.45 23.75
C ALA A 15 -18.75 5.21 25.01
N GLN A 16 -19.15 5.75 26.16
CA GLN A 16 -18.56 5.37 27.45
C GLN A 16 -18.81 3.88 27.66
N MET A 17 -17.83 3.04 27.26
CA MET A 17 -17.89 1.61 27.50
C MET A 17 -17.64 1.36 28.99
N GLU A 18 -18.52 0.56 29.59
CA GLU A 18 -18.31 -0.01 30.93
C GLU A 18 -16.96 -0.74 30.97
N GLN A 19 -16.40 -0.87 32.17
CA GLN A 19 -15.11 -1.53 32.38
C GLN A 19 -15.19 -2.99 31.91
N VAL A 20 -14.67 -3.26 30.71
CA VAL A 20 -14.63 -4.61 30.12
C VAL A 20 -13.62 -5.46 30.90
N GLU A 21 -13.96 -6.72 31.17
CA GLU A 21 -13.09 -7.67 31.85
C GLU A 21 -11.77 -7.85 31.07
N GLU A 22 -10.62 -7.76 31.75
CA GLU A 22 -9.29 -7.80 31.12
C GLU A 22 -8.94 -9.23 30.67
N ARG A 23 -9.35 -9.61 29.46
CA ARG A 23 -9.16 -10.97 28.90
C ARG A 23 -7.71 -11.42 28.73
N ASN A 24 -6.76 -10.49 28.80
CA ASN A 24 -5.34 -10.68 28.57
C ASN A 24 -4.51 -10.44 29.84
N VAL A 25 -5.15 -10.41 31.01
CA VAL A 25 -4.48 -10.21 32.30
C VAL A 25 -4.88 -11.30 33.30
N SER A 26 -3.89 -11.89 33.95
CA SER A 26 -4.06 -12.90 35.00
C SER A 26 -2.97 -12.70 36.03
N GLY A 27 -3.33 -12.21 37.22
CA GLY A 27 -2.38 -11.88 38.28
C GLY A 27 -1.28 -10.93 37.80
N VAL A 28 -0.03 -11.41 37.75
CA VAL A 28 1.13 -10.63 37.31
C VAL A 28 1.38 -10.65 35.80
N LEU A 29 0.69 -11.53 35.08
CA LEU A 29 0.86 -11.79 33.65
C LEU A 29 -0.05 -10.86 32.84
N HIS A 30 0.55 -10.06 31.95
CA HIS A 30 -0.14 -9.25 30.95
C HIS A 30 0.30 -9.71 29.55
N ILE A 31 -0.65 -10.09 28.70
CA ILE A 31 -0.38 -10.52 27.32
C ILE A 31 -0.80 -9.40 26.37
N ALA A 32 -0.08 -9.21 25.27
CA ALA A 32 -0.49 -8.23 24.26
C ALA A 32 -1.91 -8.54 23.73
N SER A 33 -2.74 -7.51 23.56
CA SER A 33 -4.18 -7.68 23.29
C SER A 33 -4.49 -8.31 21.93
N ILE A 34 -3.51 -8.32 21.00
CA ILE A 34 -3.65 -9.04 19.73
C ILE A 34 -3.84 -10.56 19.94
N PHE A 35 -3.33 -11.13 21.03
CA PHE A 35 -3.60 -12.53 21.35
C PHE A 35 -5.02 -12.65 21.91
N ALA A 36 -5.85 -13.46 21.25
CA ALA A 36 -7.23 -13.72 21.61
C ALA A 36 -7.63 -15.13 21.18
N SER A 37 -8.71 -15.66 21.74
CA SER A 37 -9.39 -16.79 21.10
C SER A 37 -9.80 -16.42 19.68
N HIS A 38 -9.92 -17.42 18.81
CA HIS A 38 -10.14 -17.27 17.37
C HIS A 38 -8.95 -16.71 16.57
N MET A 39 -7.77 -16.49 17.16
CA MET A 39 -6.64 -15.93 16.42
C MET A 39 -6.04 -16.87 15.36
N VAL A 40 -5.27 -16.29 14.44
CA VAL A 40 -4.44 -17.01 13.48
C VAL A 40 -2.96 -16.67 13.73
N LEU A 41 -2.14 -17.67 14.03
CA LEU A 41 -0.69 -17.56 14.18
C LEU A 41 0.02 -17.91 12.87
N GLN A 42 1.18 -17.31 12.61
CA GLN A 42 1.94 -17.55 11.39
C GLN A 42 2.56 -18.96 11.36
N ARG A 43 2.31 -19.69 10.26
CA ARG A 43 2.90 -21.01 9.97
C ARG A 43 4.34 -20.92 9.47
N ASN A 44 5.04 -22.04 9.59
CA ASN A 44 6.36 -22.33 9.01
C ASN A 44 7.47 -21.32 9.41
N LYS A 45 7.24 -20.54 10.46
CA LYS A 45 8.17 -19.61 11.07
C LYS A 45 8.04 -19.66 12.59
N PRO A 46 9.09 -19.30 13.35
CA PRO A 46 8.96 -19.12 14.80
C PRO A 46 7.80 -18.19 15.15
N ILE A 47 7.01 -18.58 16.13
CA ILE A 47 5.82 -17.84 16.56
C ILE A 47 6.19 -16.99 17.78
N ALA A 48 6.18 -15.68 17.61
CA ALA A 48 6.42 -14.74 18.70
C ALA A 48 5.16 -14.59 19.56
N VAL A 49 5.28 -14.91 20.85
CA VAL A 49 4.27 -14.62 21.87
C VAL A 49 4.88 -13.64 22.86
N PHE A 50 4.20 -12.55 23.14
CA PHE A 50 4.80 -11.45 23.90
C PHE A 50 3.79 -10.70 24.78
N GLY A 51 4.35 -10.01 25.76
CA GLY A 51 3.60 -9.25 26.73
C GLY A 51 4.53 -8.67 27.79
N ALA A 52 3.97 -8.43 28.97
CA ALA A 52 4.72 -7.97 30.12
C ALA A 52 4.34 -8.68 31.41
N LEU A 53 5.23 -8.62 32.39
CA LEU A 53 4.93 -8.92 33.78
C LEU A 53 4.88 -7.63 34.60
N ALA A 54 4.22 -7.67 35.74
CA ALA A 54 4.34 -6.62 36.76
C ALA A 54 5.83 -6.40 37.14
N ALA A 55 6.19 -5.15 37.45
CA ALA A 55 7.58 -4.75 37.71
C ALA A 55 8.31 -5.58 38.79
N ASP A 56 7.59 -6.05 39.81
CA ASP A 56 8.13 -6.85 40.91
C ASP A 56 8.47 -8.30 40.51
N CYS A 57 8.04 -8.73 39.32
CA CYS A 57 8.30 -10.03 38.73
C CYS A 57 9.37 -9.98 37.61
N ALA A 58 10.19 -8.93 37.58
CA ALA A 58 11.26 -8.80 36.59
C ALA A 58 12.25 -9.97 36.66
N GLY A 59 12.59 -10.55 35.50
CA GLY A 59 13.43 -11.73 35.40
C GLY A 59 12.73 -13.06 35.66
N MET A 60 11.41 -13.07 35.85
CA MET A 60 10.64 -14.29 36.00
C MET A 60 10.49 -15.02 34.66
N GLU A 61 10.42 -16.34 34.73
CA GLU A 61 10.18 -17.22 33.58
C GLU A 61 8.73 -17.13 33.12
N VAL A 62 8.54 -17.06 31.80
CA VAL A 62 7.26 -17.17 31.11
C VAL A 62 7.35 -18.33 30.13
N VAL A 63 6.37 -19.22 30.18
CA VAL A 63 6.27 -20.41 29.32
C VAL A 63 5.06 -20.23 28.40
N ALA A 64 5.22 -20.50 27.12
CA ALA A 64 4.12 -20.59 26.17
C ALA A 64 4.01 -22.03 25.65
N GLU A 65 2.79 -22.54 25.53
CA GLU A 65 2.45 -23.91 25.15
C GLU A 65 1.32 -23.89 24.11
N ILE A 66 1.43 -24.69 23.06
CA ILE A 66 0.34 -24.97 22.11
C ILE A 66 -0.12 -26.41 22.36
N HIS A 67 -1.41 -26.58 22.58
CA HIS A 67 -2.04 -27.87 22.81
C HIS A 67 -3.03 -28.23 21.69
N ASP A 68 -3.09 -29.51 21.35
CA ASP A 68 -4.13 -30.06 20.48
C ASP A 68 -5.46 -30.22 21.23
N PHE A 69 -6.54 -30.50 20.48
CA PHE A 69 -7.89 -30.70 21.02
C PHE A 69 -7.97 -31.83 22.05
N ASP A 70 -7.10 -32.85 21.95
CA ASP A 70 -7.02 -33.95 22.93
C ASP A 70 -6.17 -33.61 24.17
N GLY A 71 -5.64 -32.38 24.24
CA GLY A 71 -4.76 -31.88 25.30
C GLY A 71 -3.28 -32.22 25.11
N SER A 72 -2.90 -32.92 24.04
CA SER A 72 -1.50 -33.23 23.76
C SER A 72 -0.70 -31.96 23.46
N LEU A 73 0.55 -31.92 23.93
CA LEU A 73 1.44 -30.78 23.72
C LEU A 73 2.02 -30.83 22.29
N ILE A 74 1.75 -29.79 21.50
CA ILE A 74 2.25 -29.61 20.14
C ILE A 74 3.59 -28.87 20.15
N ALA A 75 3.65 -27.77 20.87
CA ALA A 75 4.84 -26.92 20.96
C ALA A 75 4.94 -26.28 22.33
N GLN A 76 6.16 -26.06 22.81
CA GLN A 76 6.43 -25.35 24.05
C GLN A 76 7.77 -24.65 23.97
N GLU A 77 7.83 -23.43 24.47
CA GLU A 77 9.08 -22.71 24.74
C GLU A 77 8.94 -21.81 25.96
N HIS A 78 10.07 -21.30 26.43
CA HIS A 78 10.11 -20.38 27.56
C HIS A 78 11.08 -19.22 27.31
N ALA A 79 10.88 -18.14 28.05
CA ALA A 79 11.79 -17.01 28.09
C ALA A 79 11.75 -16.37 29.48
N TYR A 80 12.78 -15.61 29.83
CA TYR A 80 12.78 -14.79 31.03
C TYR A 80 12.39 -13.35 30.69
N SER A 81 11.54 -12.75 31.52
CA SER A 81 11.18 -11.34 31.39
C SER A 81 12.40 -10.43 31.61
N SER A 82 12.36 -9.24 31.01
CA SER A 82 13.43 -8.26 31.05
C SER A 82 13.70 -7.77 32.47
N GLN A 83 14.98 -7.70 32.84
CA GLN A 83 15.41 -7.01 34.08
C GLN A 83 15.21 -5.49 34.01
N ASN A 84 15.12 -4.93 32.80
CA ASN A 84 14.81 -3.53 32.58
C ASN A 84 13.30 -3.30 32.62
N VAL A 85 12.83 -2.60 33.64
CA VAL A 85 11.42 -2.25 33.82
C VAL A 85 11.14 -0.91 33.15
N VAL A 86 10.15 -0.90 32.24
CA VAL A 86 9.71 0.29 31.51
C VAL A 86 8.24 0.54 31.83
N ASN A 87 7.90 1.75 32.27
CA ASN A 87 6.52 2.14 32.62
C ASN A 87 5.83 1.20 33.63
N GLY A 88 6.59 0.61 34.55
CA GLY A 88 6.07 -0.32 35.56
C GLY A 88 5.91 -1.77 35.08
N PHE A 89 6.42 -2.10 33.89
CA PHE A 89 6.28 -3.41 33.27
C PHE A 89 7.64 -4.02 32.89
N SER A 90 7.77 -5.33 33.09
CA SER A 90 8.91 -6.13 32.64
C SER A 90 8.52 -6.91 31.38
N GLN A 91 9.00 -6.47 30.23
CA GLN A 91 8.63 -7.05 28.92
C GLN A 91 9.20 -8.46 28.75
N TRP A 92 8.46 -9.35 28.11
CA TRP A 92 8.91 -10.70 27.76
C TRP A 92 8.47 -11.06 26.35
N ARG A 93 9.22 -11.98 25.73
CA ARG A 93 8.91 -12.54 24.41
C ARG A 93 9.38 -13.99 24.37
N VAL A 94 8.44 -14.91 24.20
CA VAL A 94 8.69 -16.33 23.95
C VAL A 94 8.64 -16.57 22.44
N MET A 95 9.60 -17.31 21.90
CA MET A 95 9.65 -17.69 20.49
C MET A 95 9.35 -19.17 20.36
N LEU A 96 8.09 -19.53 20.13
CA LEU A 96 7.69 -20.91 19.89
C LEU A 96 8.30 -21.43 18.58
N PRO A 97 8.64 -22.73 18.48
CA PRO A 97 9.18 -23.32 17.26
C PRO A 97 8.15 -23.26 16.13
N ALA A 98 8.65 -23.19 14.89
CA ALA A 98 7.82 -23.17 13.69
C ALA A 98 6.87 -24.38 13.64
N GLN A 99 5.59 -24.12 13.37
CA GLN A 99 4.55 -25.12 13.19
C GLN A 99 3.96 -25.03 11.78
N PRO A 100 3.57 -26.15 11.16
CA PRO A 100 2.79 -26.12 9.92
C PRO A 100 1.38 -25.57 10.18
N GLU A 101 0.62 -25.33 9.11
CA GLU A 101 -0.80 -25.00 9.22
C GLU A 101 -1.59 -26.07 9.97
N GLY A 102 -2.60 -25.65 10.72
CA GLY A 102 -3.44 -26.54 11.52
C GLY A 102 -4.30 -25.83 12.55
N GLY A 103 -4.90 -26.62 13.44
CA GLY A 103 -5.83 -26.19 14.47
C GLY A 103 -7.23 -26.81 14.29
N PRO A 104 -8.20 -26.43 15.15
CA PRO A 104 -8.06 -25.48 16.26
C PRO A 104 -7.21 -26.03 17.41
N TYR A 105 -6.32 -25.19 17.93
CA TYR A 105 -5.46 -25.45 19.08
C TYR A 105 -5.85 -24.57 20.27
N THR A 106 -5.26 -24.85 21.44
CA THR A 106 -5.27 -23.95 22.60
C THR A 106 -3.86 -23.39 22.80
N LEU A 107 -3.72 -22.06 22.86
CA LEU A 107 -2.48 -21.39 23.27
C LEU A 107 -2.56 -21.07 24.76
N ARG A 108 -1.61 -21.57 25.53
CA ARG A 108 -1.53 -21.40 26.98
C ARG A 108 -0.24 -20.69 27.36
N ILE A 109 -0.34 -19.66 28.20
CA ILE A 109 0.79 -18.88 28.69
C ILE A 109 0.80 -18.93 30.21
N VAL A 110 1.95 -19.25 30.80
CA VAL A 110 2.11 -19.43 32.24
C VAL A 110 3.28 -18.59 32.76
N ALA A 111 3.08 -17.89 33.88
CA ALA A 111 4.13 -17.23 34.65
C ALA A 111 3.91 -17.48 36.14
N GLY A 112 4.77 -18.29 36.75
CA GLY A 112 4.60 -18.68 38.16
C GLY A 112 3.30 -19.46 38.39
N ASN A 113 2.35 -18.86 39.11
CA ASN A 113 1.03 -19.46 39.38
C ASN A 113 -0.09 -18.89 38.49
N ASP A 114 0.22 -17.87 37.69
CA ASP A 114 -0.75 -17.22 36.83
C ASP A 114 -0.70 -17.83 35.43
N ALA A 115 -1.87 -18.01 34.83
CA ALA A 115 -2.03 -18.58 33.51
C ALA A 115 -3.18 -17.92 32.75
N ILE A 116 -3.03 -17.85 31.43
CA ILE A 116 -4.06 -17.42 30.46
C ILE A 116 -4.09 -18.45 29.33
N GLU A 117 -5.29 -18.80 28.88
CA GLU A 117 -5.53 -19.71 27.78
C GLU A 117 -6.40 -19.03 26.72
N PHE A 118 -6.08 -19.28 25.45
CA PHE A 118 -6.83 -18.85 24.29
C PHE A 118 -7.20 -20.08 23.47
N ASP A 119 -8.47 -20.21 23.15
CA ASP A 119 -9.03 -21.35 22.42
C ASP A 119 -9.28 -21.01 20.95
N ASP A 120 -9.50 -22.04 20.14
CA ASP A 120 -9.76 -21.88 18.70
C ASP A 120 -8.63 -21.11 18.00
N VAL A 121 -7.39 -21.52 18.27
CA VAL A 121 -6.19 -20.93 17.69
C VAL A 121 -5.84 -21.70 16.41
N LEU A 122 -5.83 -20.99 15.29
CA LEU A 122 -5.39 -21.53 14.01
C LEU A 122 -3.94 -21.17 13.74
N ILE A 123 -3.24 -22.01 12.98
CA ILE A 123 -1.91 -21.72 12.43
C ILE A 123 -2.05 -21.67 10.90
N GLY A 124 -1.64 -20.56 10.28
CA GLY A 124 -1.88 -20.26 8.87
C GLY A 124 -1.00 -19.11 8.36
N GLU A 125 -1.42 -18.40 7.31
CA GLU A 125 -0.71 -17.19 6.85
C GLU A 125 -1.29 -15.95 7.52
N VAL A 126 -0.42 -15.06 8.03
CA VAL A 126 -0.84 -13.81 8.66
C VAL A 126 -0.24 -12.63 7.93
N TRP A 127 -1.08 -11.70 7.47
CA TRP A 127 -0.65 -10.47 6.80
C TRP A 127 -1.10 -9.25 7.59
N LEU A 128 -0.26 -8.22 7.66
CA LEU A 128 -0.61 -6.94 8.27
C LEU A 128 -0.99 -5.95 7.17
N ALA A 129 -2.22 -5.43 7.22
CA ALA A 129 -2.72 -4.41 6.32
C ALA A 129 -2.53 -3.01 6.93
N GLY A 130 -1.57 -2.26 6.39
CA GLY A 130 -1.19 -0.92 6.87
C GLY A 130 -1.52 0.20 5.89
N GLY A 131 -1.69 1.40 6.41
CA GLY A 131 -1.84 2.61 5.61
C GLY A 131 -2.93 3.54 6.11
N GLN A 132 -3.62 4.21 5.17
CA GLN A 132 -4.63 5.22 5.49
C GLN A 132 -6.02 4.87 4.93
N SER A 133 -6.82 5.88 4.59
CA SER A 133 -8.23 5.78 4.24
C SER A 133 -8.55 4.81 3.11
N ASN A 134 -7.69 4.67 2.10
CA ASN A 134 -7.90 3.70 1.02
C ASN A 134 -7.63 2.25 1.43
N MET A 135 -6.72 2.00 2.38
CA MET A 135 -6.64 0.70 3.07
C MET A 135 -7.83 0.51 4.02
N GLU A 136 -8.24 1.57 4.70
CA GLU A 136 -9.31 1.54 5.70
C GLU A 136 -10.71 1.35 5.13
N LEU A 137 -10.94 1.68 3.85
CA LEU A 137 -12.26 1.64 3.25
C LEU A 137 -12.91 0.27 3.48
N GLU A 138 -13.96 0.28 4.28
CA GLU A 138 -14.61 -0.92 4.77
C GLU A 138 -15.31 -1.67 3.63
N LEU A 139 -15.33 -3.00 3.70
CA LEU A 139 -15.96 -3.85 2.68
C LEU A 139 -17.39 -3.43 2.37
N ARG A 140 -18.18 -3.09 3.40
CA ARG A 140 -19.58 -2.67 3.22
C ARG A 140 -19.75 -1.36 2.44
N ASN A 141 -18.70 -0.55 2.35
CA ASN A 141 -18.68 0.74 1.67
C ASN A 141 -18.02 0.67 0.28
N SER A 142 -17.54 -0.51 -0.13
CA SER A 142 -16.89 -0.72 -1.43
C SER A 142 -17.90 -0.98 -2.55
N GLU A 143 -17.47 -0.84 -3.79
CA GLU A 143 -18.28 -1.27 -4.94
C GLU A 143 -18.56 -2.77 -4.85
N HIS A 144 -19.79 -3.18 -5.19
CA HIS A 144 -20.26 -4.57 -5.10
C HIS A 144 -20.23 -5.19 -3.69
N ALA A 145 -20.32 -4.36 -2.63
CA ALA A 145 -20.35 -4.81 -1.24
C ALA A 145 -21.39 -5.89 -0.94
N ASP A 146 -22.62 -5.76 -1.47
CA ASP A 146 -23.71 -6.70 -1.22
C ASP A 146 -23.34 -8.13 -1.68
N GLU A 147 -22.83 -8.28 -2.90
CA GLU A 147 -22.37 -9.58 -3.43
C GLU A 147 -21.23 -10.14 -2.58
N ALA A 148 -20.28 -9.29 -2.19
CA ALA A 148 -19.13 -9.71 -1.41
C ALA A 148 -19.51 -10.19 -0.01
N LEU A 149 -20.51 -9.58 0.63
CA LEU A 149 -21.00 -9.93 1.97
C LEU A 149 -21.96 -11.11 1.96
N GLU A 150 -22.69 -11.35 0.88
CA GLU A 150 -23.53 -12.54 0.74
C GLU A 150 -22.70 -13.84 0.69
N ASP A 151 -21.47 -13.78 0.17
CA ASP A 151 -20.57 -14.94 -0.03
C ASP A 151 -19.28 -14.87 0.81
N CYS A 152 -19.26 -14.08 1.90
CA CYS A 152 -18.04 -13.88 2.71
C CYS A 152 -17.80 -14.93 3.82
N ALA A 153 -18.75 -15.83 4.08
CA ALA A 153 -18.65 -16.76 5.20
C ALA A 153 -17.51 -17.77 4.99
N ASP A 154 -16.42 -17.59 5.74
CA ASP A 154 -15.26 -18.49 5.75
C ASP A 154 -14.61 -18.49 7.14
N PRO A 155 -14.78 -19.55 7.96
CA PRO A 155 -14.23 -19.60 9.31
C PRO A 155 -12.69 -19.67 9.34
N LEU A 156 -12.05 -20.02 8.22
CA LEU A 156 -10.59 -20.04 8.07
C LEU A 156 -10.04 -18.69 7.61
N LEU A 157 -10.90 -17.73 7.23
CA LEU A 157 -10.55 -16.34 7.03
C LEU A 157 -10.87 -15.56 8.30
N ARG A 158 -9.86 -15.01 8.95
CA ARG A 158 -10.04 -14.25 10.19
C ARG A 158 -9.31 -12.93 10.15
N PHE A 159 -9.81 -11.94 10.88
CA PHE A 159 -9.19 -10.63 10.94
C PHE A 159 -9.20 -10.05 12.35
N TYR A 160 -8.23 -9.17 12.63
CA TYR A 160 -8.12 -8.42 13.87
C TYR A 160 -8.01 -6.93 13.55
N ASN A 161 -9.00 -6.16 13.97
CA ASN A 161 -8.96 -4.70 13.87
C ASN A 161 -8.15 -4.11 15.03
N VAL A 162 -7.02 -3.48 14.72
CA VAL A 162 -6.27 -2.71 15.71
C VAL A 162 -7.06 -1.44 16.05
N PRO A 163 -7.24 -1.11 17.34
CA PRO A 163 -7.89 0.13 17.74
C PRO A 163 -7.30 1.35 17.04
N LYS A 164 -8.13 2.08 16.30
CA LYS A 164 -7.74 3.23 15.49
C LYS A 164 -7.60 4.48 16.40
N THR A 165 -6.39 4.80 16.83
CA THR A 165 -6.17 5.91 17.77
C THR A 165 -4.75 6.48 17.74
N GLY A 166 -4.57 7.73 18.16
CA GLY A 166 -3.27 8.39 18.31
C GLY A 166 -2.61 8.24 19.69
N VAL A 167 -3.31 7.59 20.62
CA VAL A 167 -2.86 7.32 21.99
C VAL A 167 -3.24 5.90 22.41
N ILE A 168 -2.47 5.29 23.30
CA ILE A 168 -2.74 3.93 23.78
C ILE A 168 -4.11 3.90 24.48
N ASN A 169 -5.05 3.13 23.94
CA ASN A 169 -6.40 2.95 24.51
C ASN A 169 -6.64 1.50 24.93
N ARG A 170 -6.30 1.19 26.18
CA ARG A 170 -6.42 -0.18 26.73
C ARG A 170 -7.85 -0.71 26.74
N ASN A 171 -8.85 0.16 26.94
CA ASN A 171 -10.26 -0.28 26.93
C ASN A 171 -10.66 -0.74 25.52
N ALA A 172 -10.26 0.00 24.48
CA ALA A 172 -10.50 -0.40 23.10
C ALA A 172 -9.71 -1.67 22.73
N GLU A 173 -8.46 -1.80 23.20
CA GLU A 173 -7.67 -3.03 23.04
C GLU A 173 -8.34 -4.24 23.67
N ASN A 174 -8.90 -4.11 24.88
CA ASN A 174 -9.58 -5.19 25.58
C ASN A 174 -10.91 -5.57 24.91
N ALA A 175 -11.59 -4.60 24.30
CA ALA A 175 -12.81 -4.82 23.52
C ALA A 175 -12.55 -5.41 22.12
N SER A 176 -11.33 -5.28 21.61
CA SER A 176 -10.93 -5.85 20.32
C SER A 176 -10.74 -7.36 20.42
N SER A 177 -11.01 -8.09 19.34
CA SER A 177 -10.84 -9.55 19.26
C SER A 177 -10.65 -9.98 17.79
N TRP A 178 -10.16 -11.21 17.60
CA TRP A 178 -10.16 -11.82 16.27
C TRP A 178 -11.57 -12.22 15.89
N GLN A 179 -11.94 -11.93 14.64
CA GLN A 179 -13.27 -12.20 14.11
C GLN A 179 -13.18 -13.11 12.89
N GLU A 180 -14.11 -14.06 12.81
CA GLU A 180 -14.31 -14.89 11.62
C GLU A 180 -15.01 -14.09 10.52
N SER A 181 -14.61 -14.34 9.27
CA SER A 181 -15.29 -13.79 8.11
C SER A 181 -16.69 -14.36 8.01
N SER A 182 -17.67 -13.47 8.06
CA SER A 182 -19.10 -13.76 8.09
C SER A 182 -19.89 -12.52 7.67
N PRO A 183 -21.14 -12.66 7.20
CA PRO A 183 -21.97 -11.53 6.82
C PRO A 183 -22.12 -10.49 7.94
N GLU A 184 -22.07 -10.92 9.20
CA GLU A 184 -22.19 -10.07 10.38
C GLU A 184 -20.93 -9.24 10.66
N ASN A 185 -19.73 -9.78 10.38
CA ASN A 185 -18.46 -9.20 10.80
C ASN A 185 -17.65 -8.60 9.64
N SER A 186 -17.67 -9.20 8.45
CA SER A 186 -16.75 -8.82 7.36
C SER A 186 -17.00 -7.41 6.83
N GLY A 187 -18.16 -6.81 7.11
CA GLY A 187 -18.50 -5.45 6.70
C GLY A 187 -17.54 -4.38 7.23
N VAL A 188 -16.91 -4.57 8.40
CA VAL A 188 -15.94 -3.63 9.01
C VAL A 188 -14.49 -3.85 8.56
N MET A 189 -14.20 -4.97 7.89
CA MET A 189 -12.85 -5.29 7.43
C MET A 189 -12.43 -4.38 6.27
N SER A 190 -11.13 -4.10 6.14
CA SER A 190 -10.60 -3.48 4.93
C SER A 190 -11.06 -4.23 3.68
N ALA A 191 -11.71 -3.54 2.75
CA ALA A 191 -12.16 -4.15 1.50
C ALA A 191 -10.97 -4.69 0.69
N VAL A 192 -9.88 -3.93 0.61
CA VAL A 192 -8.65 -4.33 -0.09
C VAL A 192 -8.05 -5.59 0.55
N ALA A 193 -7.92 -5.62 1.87
CA ALA A 193 -7.37 -6.77 2.58
C ALA A 193 -8.31 -7.99 2.53
N TYR A 194 -9.63 -7.79 2.55
CA TYR A 194 -10.61 -8.85 2.37
C TYR A 194 -10.47 -9.50 1.00
N TYR A 195 -10.47 -8.73 -0.09
CA TYR A 195 -10.34 -9.30 -1.45
C TYR A 195 -8.98 -9.95 -1.67
N PHE A 196 -7.92 -9.41 -1.06
CA PHE A 196 -6.60 -10.04 -1.01
C PHE A 196 -6.69 -11.44 -0.36
N ALA A 197 -7.22 -11.49 0.86
CA ALA A 197 -7.22 -12.70 1.67
C ALA A 197 -8.18 -13.76 1.11
N ARG A 198 -9.36 -13.35 0.64
CA ARG A 198 -10.33 -14.22 -0.07
C ARG A 198 -9.69 -14.88 -1.28
N LYS A 199 -8.90 -14.13 -2.06
CA LYS A 199 -8.20 -14.71 -3.22
C LYS A 199 -7.09 -15.68 -2.80
N LEU A 200 -6.36 -15.40 -1.72
CA LEU A 200 -5.40 -16.38 -1.18
C LEU A 200 -6.10 -17.66 -0.70
N ARG A 201 -7.22 -17.55 0.02
CA ARG A 201 -8.06 -18.69 0.44
C ARG A 201 -8.53 -19.54 -0.74
N ALA A 202 -8.84 -18.91 -1.87
CA ALA A 202 -9.32 -19.60 -3.08
C ALA A 202 -8.21 -20.29 -3.91
N GLU A 203 -6.99 -19.74 -3.89
CA GLU A 203 -5.90 -20.15 -4.81
C GLU A 203 -4.82 -20.99 -4.12
N LEU A 204 -4.69 -20.89 -2.79
CA LEU A 204 -3.81 -21.73 -1.99
C LEU A 204 -4.53 -23.01 -1.56
N ASP A 205 -4.01 -23.69 -0.54
CA ASP A 205 -4.65 -24.89 0.02
C ASP A 205 -6.01 -24.53 0.64
N SER A 206 -7.05 -25.32 0.33
CA SER A 206 -8.40 -25.08 0.82
C SER A 206 -8.50 -25.11 2.34
N ASP A 207 -7.59 -25.84 3.01
CA ASP A 207 -7.57 -25.98 4.46
C ASP A 207 -6.64 -24.95 5.15
N LEU A 208 -5.96 -24.08 4.39
CA LEU A 208 -5.03 -23.09 4.93
C LEU A 208 -5.76 -21.89 5.56
N PRO A 209 -5.63 -21.63 6.87
CA PRO A 209 -6.15 -20.42 7.48
C PRO A 209 -5.40 -19.17 6.99
N ILE A 210 -6.13 -18.07 6.81
CA ILE A 210 -5.58 -16.76 6.49
C ILE A 210 -6.06 -15.74 7.52
N GLY A 211 -5.10 -15.11 8.21
CA GLY A 211 -5.30 -14.04 9.17
C GLY A 211 -4.91 -12.68 8.62
N ILE A 212 -5.74 -11.66 8.82
CA ILE A 212 -5.40 -10.26 8.51
C ILE A 212 -5.34 -9.44 9.80
N VAL A 213 -4.26 -8.70 9.99
CA VAL A 213 -4.15 -7.69 11.05
C VAL A 213 -4.36 -6.32 10.42
N ASP A 214 -5.55 -5.76 10.62
CA ASP A 214 -5.98 -4.47 10.11
C ASP A 214 -5.41 -3.34 10.98
N CYS A 215 -4.34 -2.69 10.51
CA CYS A 215 -3.57 -1.68 11.22
C CYS A 215 -3.41 -0.41 10.36
N TYR A 216 -4.52 0.27 10.11
CA TYR A 216 -4.61 1.48 9.28
C TYR A 216 -5.41 2.57 9.96
N ILE A 217 -5.22 3.82 9.54
CA ILE A 217 -6.04 4.96 10.00
C ILE A 217 -6.01 6.12 8.99
N GLY A 218 -7.19 6.59 8.60
CA GLY A 218 -7.40 7.59 7.57
C GLY A 218 -6.80 8.96 7.89
N GLY A 219 -6.39 9.66 6.84
CA GLY A 219 -5.79 11.00 6.94
C GLY A 219 -4.39 11.03 7.55
N THR A 220 -3.72 9.89 7.68
CA THR A 220 -2.36 9.83 8.24
C THR A 220 -1.29 9.96 7.18
N SER A 221 -0.32 10.83 7.43
CA SER A 221 0.94 10.88 6.67
C SER A 221 1.84 9.69 7.03
N ILE A 222 2.82 9.40 6.19
CA ILE A 222 3.79 8.32 6.45
C ILE A 222 4.52 8.49 7.79
N THR A 223 4.75 9.74 8.23
CA THR A 223 5.44 10.04 9.50
C THR A 223 4.63 9.65 10.75
N CYS A 224 3.33 9.41 10.61
CA CYS A 224 2.49 8.87 11.68
C CYS A 224 2.88 7.43 12.04
N TRP A 225 3.50 6.71 11.09
CA TRP A 225 3.82 5.28 11.13
C TRP A 225 5.32 4.98 11.35
N MET A 226 6.08 5.99 11.78
CA MET A 226 7.52 5.91 12.04
C MET A 226 7.83 6.29 13.48
N SER A 227 8.93 5.78 14.03
CA SER A 227 9.39 6.22 15.35
C SER A 227 9.96 7.64 15.33
N GLU A 228 10.04 8.26 16.50
CA GLU A 228 10.71 9.54 16.67
C GLU A 228 12.21 9.47 16.32
N ASP A 229 12.88 8.34 16.61
CA ASP A 229 14.28 8.12 16.26
C ASP A 229 14.49 8.05 14.75
N ALA A 230 13.62 7.34 14.03
CA ALA A 230 13.66 7.27 12.58
C ALA A 230 13.46 8.67 11.96
N LEU A 231 12.44 9.42 12.41
CA LEU A 231 12.17 10.76 11.89
C LEU A 231 13.30 11.75 12.20
N ASN A 232 13.92 11.66 13.39
CA ASN A 232 15.05 12.53 13.73
C ASN A 232 16.32 12.23 12.93
N SER A 233 16.42 11.07 12.27
CA SER A 233 17.60 10.69 11.50
C SER A 233 17.69 11.35 10.12
N SER A 234 16.58 11.86 9.55
CA SER A 234 16.54 12.52 8.24
C SER A 234 16.11 13.99 8.28
N ASP A 235 16.51 14.78 7.28
CA ASP A 235 16.00 16.15 7.13
C ASP A 235 14.49 16.16 6.83
N ALA A 236 14.03 15.23 6.00
CA ALA A 236 12.62 15.01 5.70
C ALA A 236 11.80 14.78 6.98
N GLY A 237 12.22 13.87 7.86
CA GLY A 237 11.50 13.58 9.10
C GLY A 237 11.55 14.76 10.10
N ARG A 238 12.71 15.41 10.26
CA ARG A 238 12.85 16.59 11.13
C ARG A 238 11.98 17.77 10.70
N ASP A 239 11.71 17.94 9.40
CA ASP A 239 10.79 18.97 8.91
C ASP A 239 9.35 18.73 9.40
N TYR A 240 8.84 17.49 9.30
CA TYR A 240 7.51 17.13 9.82
C TYR A 240 7.42 17.37 11.33
N LEU A 241 8.42 16.93 12.10
CA LEU A 241 8.47 17.17 13.54
C LEU A 241 8.47 18.67 13.88
N THR A 242 9.24 19.47 13.14
CA THR A 242 9.30 20.92 13.34
C THR A 242 7.95 21.59 13.03
N ARG A 243 7.26 21.18 11.96
CA ARG A 243 5.93 21.69 11.62
C ARG A 243 4.90 21.34 12.69
N TYR A 244 4.91 20.10 13.15
CA TYR A 244 4.07 19.64 14.25
C TYR A 244 4.32 20.46 15.53
N GLN A 245 5.58 20.61 15.96
CA GLN A 245 5.94 21.40 17.13
C GLN A 245 5.46 22.85 17.03
N ARG A 246 5.56 23.47 15.85
CA ARG A 246 5.02 24.81 15.62
C ARG A 246 3.49 24.87 15.71
N ALA A 247 2.79 23.85 15.22
CA ALA A 247 1.33 23.79 15.24
C ALA A 247 0.75 23.71 16.65
N ILE A 248 1.45 23.02 17.56
CA ILE A 248 1.03 22.84 18.96
C ILE A 248 1.60 23.88 19.93
N ALA A 249 2.58 24.69 19.49
CA ALA A 249 3.30 25.61 20.37
C ALA A 249 2.37 26.65 21.02
N GLY A 250 2.52 26.84 22.34
CA GLY A 250 1.81 27.88 23.10
C GLY A 250 0.35 27.58 23.43
N LYS A 251 -0.16 26.39 23.09
CA LYS A 251 -1.51 25.92 23.43
C LYS A 251 -1.51 25.11 24.73
N THR A 252 -2.54 25.26 25.54
CA THR A 252 -2.78 24.46 26.75
C THR A 252 -3.61 23.22 26.44
N GLN A 253 -3.61 22.23 27.35
CA GLN A 253 -4.46 21.05 27.23
C GLN A 253 -5.95 21.42 27.06
N GLN A 254 -6.44 22.40 27.81
CA GLN A 254 -7.83 22.88 27.69
C GLN A 254 -8.12 23.51 26.33
N GLN A 255 -7.14 24.16 25.70
CA GLN A 255 -7.31 24.71 24.35
C GLN A 255 -7.36 23.60 23.32
N PHE A 256 -6.54 22.56 23.44
CA PHE A 256 -6.62 21.39 22.56
C PHE A 256 -7.97 20.68 22.69
N GLU A 257 -8.44 20.45 23.91
CA GLU A 257 -9.75 19.84 24.17
C GLU A 257 -10.88 20.67 23.58
N LEU A 258 -10.85 21.99 23.77
CA LEU A 258 -11.85 22.89 23.20
C LEU A 258 -11.84 22.86 21.67
N GLU A 259 -10.68 23.04 21.03
CA GLU A 259 -10.55 23.03 19.57
C GLU A 259 -11.01 21.70 18.98
N THR A 260 -10.64 20.59 19.63
CA THR A 260 -11.03 19.23 19.22
C THR A 260 -12.55 19.05 19.33
N SER A 261 -13.16 19.37 20.47
CA SER A 261 -14.62 19.21 20.63
C SER A 261 -15.43 20.17 19.75
N GLU A 262 -14.93 21.38 19.49
CA GLU A 262 -15.55 22.31 18.53
C GLU A 262 -15.50 21.77 17.10
N TRP A 263 -14.39 21.15 16.72
CA TRP A 263 -14.23 20.51 15.42
C TRP A 263 -15.08 19.24 15.28
N GLU A 264 -15.07 18.35 16.28
CA GLU A 264 -15.91 17.14 16.34
C GLU A 264 -17.38 17.50 16.15
N SER A 265 -17.87 18.51 16.89
CA SER A 265 -19.25 18.97 16.76
C SER A 265 -19.59 19.45 15.34
N GLN A 266 -18.65 20.15 14.67
CA GLN A 266 -18.84 20.62 13.29
C GLN A 266 -18.83 19.48 12.28
N VAL A 267 -17.93 18.50 12.44
CA VAL A 267 -17.84 17.35 11.55
C VAL A 267 -19.03 16.43 11.72
N ASP A 268 -19.48 16.16 12.95
CA ASP A 268 -20.66 15.34 13.23
C ASP A 268 -21.91 15.96 12.61
N GLU A 269 -22.09 17.28 12.77
CA GLU A 269 -23.19 18.01 12.13
C GLU A 269 -23.09 17.94 10.60
N TRP A 270 -21.90 18.16 10.04
CA TRP A 270 -21.69 18.07 8.59
C TRP A 270 -21.97 16.66 8.06
N ASN A 271 -21.45 15.61 8.70
CA ASN A 271 -21.65 14.22 8.34
C ASN A 271 -23.14 13.83 8.42
N ALA A 272 -23.84 14.21 9.49
CA ALA A 272 -25.26 13.95 9.64
C ALA A 272 -26.09 14.61 8.53
N ASN A 273 -25.75 15.86 8.17
CA ASN A 273 -26.40 16.59 7.08
C ASN A 273 -26.15 15.93 5.71
N VAL A 274 -24.89 15.53 5.44
CA VAL A 274 -24.52 14.85 4.19
C VAL A 274 -25.18 13.48 4.10
N ALA A 275 -25.20 12.69 5.17
CA ALA A 275 -25.87 11.39 5.21
C ALA A 275 -27.37 11.53 4.93
N ALA A 276 -28.05 12.47 5.59
CA ALA A 276 -29.46 12.73 5.34
C ALA A 276 -29.74 13.19 3.90
N ALA A 277 -28.84 13.98 3.31
CA ALA A 277 -28.95 14.41 1.92
C ALA A 277 -28.78 13.24 0.94
N ARG A 278 -27.80 12.35 1.17
CA ARG A 278 -27.57 11.15 0.37
C ARG A 278 -28.68 10.11 0.52
N GLU A 279 -29.31 10.01 1.70
CA GLU A 279 -30.50 9.17 1.90
C GLU A 279 -31.69 9.69 1.08
N ALA A 280 -31.83 11.01 0.95
CA ALA A 280 -32.89 11.63 0.16
C ALA A 280 -32.62 11.60 -1.37
N ASP A 281 -31.35 11.69 -1.77
CA ASP A 281 -30.88 11.65 -3.16
C ASP A 281 -29.51 10.96 -3.20
N SER A 282 -29.50 9.66 -3.53
CA SER A 282 -28.28 8.83 -3.57
C SER A 282 -27.24 9.35 -4.56
N ASP A 283 -27.67 10.10 -5.56
CA ASP A 283 -26.86 10.56 -6.67
C ASP A 283 -26.48 12.05 -6.53
N ILE A 284 -26.69 12.63 -5.34
CA ILE A 284 -26.37 14.04 -5.08
C ILE A 284 -24.86 14.30 -5.28
N ALA A 285 -24.55 15.17 -6.26
CA ALA A 285 -23.19 15.56 -6.56
C ALA A 285 -22.53 16.26 -5.36
N GLN A 286 -21.24 16.00 -5.14
CA GLN A 286 -20.47 16.58 -4.04
C GLN A 286 -20.44 18.12 -4.07
N GLU A 287 -20.47 18.73 -5.27
CA GLU A 287 -20.59 20.18 -5.43
C GLU A 287 -21.86 20.73 -4.77
N LYS A 288 -23.01 20.05 -4.94
CA LYS A 288 -24.27 20.47 -4.32
C LYS A 288 -24.24 20.31 -2.80
N LEU A 289 -23.63 19.22 -2.31
CA LEU A 289 -23.42 19.02 -0.87
C LEU A 289 -22.57 20.17 -0.29
N ASN A 290 -21.50 20.55 -0.98
CA ASN A 290 -20.63 21.66 -0.56
C ASN A 290 -21.34 23.02 -0.63
N GLU A 291 -22.20 23.26 -1.63
CA GLU A 291 -23.03 24.47 -1.71
C GLU A 291 -24.04 24.56 -0.56
N GLN A 292 -24.61 23.42 -0.15
CA GLN A 292 -25.66 23.36 0.86
C GLN A 292 -25.12 23.39 2.29
N PHE A 293 -24.02 22.69 2.56
CA PHE A 293 -23.49 22.46 3.91
C PHE A 293 -22.08 23.02 4.13
N GLY A 294 -21.47 23.61 3.09
CA GLY A 294 -20.07 23.98 3.11
C GLY A 294 -19.15 22.79 2.82
N ALA A 295 -17.86 23.08 2.62
CA ALA A 295 -16.85 22.04 2.48
C ALA A 295 -16.71 21.23 3.78
N CYS A 296 -16.35 19.96 3.65
CA CYS A 296 -16.00 19.10 4.79
C CYS A 296 -15.03 19.85 5.72
N PRO A 297 -15.30 19.93 7.04
CA PRO A 297 -14.41 20.59 8.00
C PRO A 297 -13.11 19.77 8.16
N TRP A 298 -12.19 19.91 7.21
CA TRP A 298 -10.89 19.25 7.18
C TRP A 298 -9.79 20.30 6.88
N PRO A 299 -8.61 20.24 7.53
CA PRO A 299 -8.15 19.18 8.43
C PRO A 299 -8.58 19.38 9.89
N PRO A 300 -8.57 18.30 10.68
CA PRO A 300 -8.75 18.34 12.13
C PRO A 300 -7.65 19.16 12.86
N PRO A 301 -7.95 19.66 14.07
CA PRO A 301 -6.93 20.22 14.96
C PRO A 301 -5.82 19.21 15.26
N LEU A 302 -4.58 19.63 15.04
CA LEU A 302 -3.42 18.83 15.40
C LEU A 302 -3.10 19.01 16.89
N THR A 303 -3.17 17.91 17.65
CA THR A 303 -2.97 17.90 19.11
C THR A 303 -1.97 16.82 19.53
N PRO A 304 -1.43 16.87 20.76
CA PRO A 304 -0.58 15.80 21.30
C PRO A 304 -1.23 14.42 21.40
N THR A 305 -2.57 14.34 21.35
CA THR A 305 -3.33 13.08 21.41
C THR A 305 -3.93 12.69 20.07
N SER A 306 -3.78 13.53 19.04
CA SER A 306 -4.30 13.29 17.71
C SER A 306 -3.64 12.08 17.04
N GLN A 307 -4.43 11.30 16.32
CA GLN A 307 -3.94 10.22 15.44
C GLN A 307 -3.16 10.72 14.22
N TRP A 308 -3.27 12.00 13.87
CA TRP A 308 -2.59 12.57 12.69
C TRP A 308 -1.23 13.20 13.03
N ARG A 309 -0.79 13.08 14.29
CA ARG A 309 0.53 13.55 14.70
C ARG A 309 1.63 12.57 14.26
N PRO A 310 2.85 13.07 13.98
CA PRO A 310 4.01 12.21 13.81
C PRO A 310 4.16 11.22 14.97
N CYS A 311 4.50 9.97 14.65
CA CYS A 311 4.64 8.85 15.56
C CYS A 311 3.36 8.41 16.31
N GLY A 312 2.19 9.01 16.07
CA GLY A 312 0.96 8.68 16.79
C GLY A 312 0.54 7.21 16.63
N PRO A 313 0.07 6.80 15.44
CA PRO A 313 -0.22 5.41 15.09
C PRO A 313 0.94 4.45 15.29
N PHE A 314 2.19 4.89 15.09
CA PHE A 314 3.35 4.08 15.42
C PHE A 314 3.29 3.57 16.87
N HIS A 315 3.13 4.47 17.85
CA HIS A 315 3.07 4.11 19.27
C HIS A 315 1.74 3.50 19.70
N ALA A 316 0.64 4.02 19.17
CA ALA A 316 -0.70 3.69 19.63
C ALA A 316 -1.32 2.48 18.92
N MET A 317 -0.78 2.07 17.77
CA MET A 317 -1.29 0.97 16.95
C MET A 317 -0.19 -0.06 16.65
N LEU A 318 0.88 0.34 15.95
CA LEU A 318 1.91 -0.60 15.48
C LEU A 318 2.69 -1.25 16.64
N GLU A 319 3.15 -0.46 17.61
CA GLU A 319 3.86 -0.97 18.79
C GLU A 319 2.99 -1.89 19.66
N ARG A 320 1.67 -1.86 19.48
CA ARG A 320 0.72 -2.68 20.26
C ARG A 320 0.60 -4.10 19.71
N ILE A 321 0.97 -4.30 18.45
CA ILE A 321 0.89 -5.59 17.74
C ILE A 321 2.26 -6.14 17.35
N MET A 322 3.33 -5.35 17.38
CA MET A 322 4.66 -5.86 17.10
C MET A 322 5.21 -6.68 18.28
N PRO A 323 5.99 -7.75 18.05
CA PRO A 323 6.35 -8.34 16.76
C PRO A 323 5.53 -9.61 16.46
N TYR A 324 4.20 -9.54 16.41
CA TYR A 324 3.35 -10.68 16.04
C TYR A 324 3.85 -11.30 14.73
N SER A 325 4.12 -12.61 14.68
CA SER A 325 4.74 -13.22 13.49
C SER A 325 3.87 -13.06 12.24
N LEU A 326 4.48 -12.70 11.09
CA LEU A 326 3.79 -12.40 9.83
C LEU A 326 4.42 -13.12 8.62
N ALA A 327 3.60 -13.31 7.59
CA ALA A 327 4.00 -13.63 6.23
C ALA A 327 4.54 -12.41 5.50
N GLY A 328 3.93 -11.23 5.69
CA GLY A 328 4.36 -9.97 5.08
C GLY A 328 3.42 -8.79 5.40
N PHE A 329 3.72 -7.64 4.80
CA PHE A 329 2.95 -6.40 4.95
C PHE A 329 2.25 -6.01 3.64
N LEU A 330 1.02 -5.50 3.75
CA LEU A 330 0.33 -4.76 2.70
C LEU A 330 0.34 -3.27 3.07
N TRP A 331 0.62 -2.40 2.11
CA TRP A 331 0.72 -0.97 2.36
C TRP A 331 0.00 -0.14 1.31
N TYR A 332 -1.00 0.63 1.73
CA TYR A 332 -1.75 1.54 0.85
C TYR A 332 -1.89 2.92 1.53
N GLN A 333 -0.97 3.81 1.17
CA GLN A 333 -0.88 5.17 1.70
C GLN A 333 -0.09 6.06 0.75
N GLY A 334 -0.32 7.38 0.85
CA GLY A 334 0.53 8.42 0.28
C GLY A 334 -0.21 9.75 0.07
N GLU A 335 -1.55 9.72 0.11
CA GLU A 335 -2.42 10.83 -0.26
C GLU A 335 -2.21 12.05 0.63
N GLU A 336 -2.05 11.84 1.95
CA GLU A 336 -1.80 12.95 2.89
C GLU A 336 -0.40 13.59 2.70
N ASP A 337 0.51 12.89 2.02
CA ASP A 337 1.86 13.37 1.74
C ASP A 337 1.98 14.14 0.42
N GLU A 338 0.89 14.35 -0.34
CA GLU A 338 0.90 15.03 -1.64
C GLU A 338 1.60 16.40 -1.58
N GLN A 339 1.33 17.21 -0.57
CA GLN A 339 1.94 18.54 -0.44
C GLN A 339 3.45 18.50 -0.21
N TYR A 340 3.97 17.36 0.24
CA TYR A 340 5.37 17.12 0.60
C TYR A 340 5.94 15.92 -0.16
N CYS A 341 5.41 15.63 -1.35
CA CYS A 341 5.73 14.44 -2.14
C CYS A 341 7.24 14.26 -2.42
N GLY A 342 8.02 15.35 -2.41
CA GLY A 342 9.47 15.32 -2.55
C GLY A 342 10.22 14.57 -1.43
N PHE A 343 9.62 14.45 -0.24
CA PHE A 343 10.20 13.70 0.88
C PHE A 343 9.73 12.24 0.94
N TYR A 344 8.68 11.90 0.20
CA TYR A 344 8.00 10.61 0.34
C TYR A 344 8.89 9.42 0.00
N ARG A 345 9.70 9.51 -1.07
CA ARG A 345 10.62 8.44 -1.49
C ARG A 345 11.59 8.04 -0.37
N GLU A 346 12.20 9.02 0.28
CA GLU A 346 13.13 8.80 1.39
C GLU A 346 12.39 8.19 2.60
N LEU A 347 11.29 8.81 3.02
CA LEU A 347 10.52 8.38 4.19
C LEU A 347 9.94 6.97 4.01
N LEU A 348 9.49 6.61 2.81
CA LEU A 348 8.99 5.27 2.50
C LEU A 348 10.08 4.21 2.64
N GLY A 349 11.27 4.46 2.08
CA GLY A 349 12.40 3.55 2.25
C GLY A 349 12.82 3.39 3.72
N MET A 350 12.83 4.49 4.49
CA MET A 350 13.12 4.48 5.92
C MET A 350 12.09 3.67 6.71
N MET A 351 10.80 3.89 6.46
CA MET A 351 9.71 3.20 7.17
C MET A 351 9.73 1.69 6.90
N ILE A 352 9.93 1.27 5.64
CA ILE A 352 10.07 -0.15 5.29
C ILE A 352 11.26 -0.78 6.04
N GLY A 353 12.40 -0.09 6.09
CA GLY A 353 13.58 -0.54 6.83
C GLY A 353 13.33 -0.66 8.33
N GLU A 354 12.65 0.32 8.93
CA GLU A 354 12.28 0.33 10.34
C GLU A 354 11.32 -0.82 10.68
N TRP A 355 10.25 -1.02 9.92
CA TRP A 355 9.28 -2.08 10.16
C TRP A 355 9.94 -3.46 10.08
N ARG A 356 10.80 -3.71 9.09
CA ARG A 356 11.57 -4.97 9.03
C ARG A 356 12.49 -5.15 10.23
N ALA A 357 13.09 -4.08 10.75
CA ALA A 357 13.92 -4.15 11.95
C ALA A 357 13.11 -4.49 13.20
N LEU A 358 11.90 -3.94 13.35
CA LEU A 358 10.98 -4.24 14.47
C LEU A 358 10.60 -5.73 14.52
N TRP A 359 10.41 -6.36 13.36
CA TRP A 359 10.18 -7.81 13.26
C TRP A 359 11.47 -8.64 13.21
N SER A 360 12.63 -8.00 13.04
CA SER A 360 13.92 -8.67 12.84
C SER A 360 13.92 -9.67 11.68
N GLU A 361 13.12 -9.39 10.64
CA GLU A 361 12.93 -10.23 9.46
C GLU A 361 12.87 -9.37 8.19
N ASN A 362 13.44 -9.88 7.10
CA ASN A 362 13.30 -9.26 5.77
C ASN A 362 11.93 -9.60 5.15
N LEU A 363 10.85 -9.22 5.82
CA LEU A 363 9.48 -9.54 5.42
C LEU A 363 9.12 -8.90 4.06
N PRO A 364 8.34 -9.60 3.22
CA PRO A 364 7.74 -9.03 2.02
C PRO A 364 6.93 -7.78 2.32
N PHE A 365 7.06 -6.77 1.46
CA PHE A 365 6.30 -5.53 1.54
C PHE A 365 5.58 -5.29 0.20
N LEU A 366 4.26 -5.37 0.19
CA LEU A 366 3.45 -5.21 -1.02
C LEU A 366 2.74 -3.86 -0.98
N ILE A 367 3.16 -2.96 -1.87
CA ILE A 367 2.69 -1.58 -1.95
C ILE A 367 1.58 -1.48 -3.00
N VAL A 368 0.50 -0.80 -2.65
CA VAL A 368 -0.49 -0.33 -3.62
C VAL A 368 -0.05 1.04 -4.11
N GLN A 369 0.33 1.15 -5.39
CA GLN A 369 0.56 2.46 -5.99
C GLN A 369 -0.73 3.29 -5.89
N LEU A 370 -0.64 4.61 -5.71
CA LEU A 370 -1.84 5.45 -5.74
C LEU A 370 -2.48 5.39 -7.14
N PRO A 371 -3.82 5.30 -7.23
CA PRO A 371 -4.54 5.37 -8.49
C PRO A 371 -4.49 6.80 -9.06
N GLN A 372 -5.18 7.05 -10.17
CA GLN A 372 -5.37 8.43 -10.62
C GLN A 372 -6.33 9.18 -9.69
N TRP A 373 -6.02 10.44 -9.42
CA TRP A 373 -6.89 11.35 -8.68
C TRP A 373 -6.56 12.80 -9.02
N ILE A 374 -7.59 13.65 -9.07
CA ILE A 374 -7.45 15.10 -9.05
C ILE A 374 -8.68 15.70 -8.38
N ASP A 375 -8.47 16.78 -7.63
CA ASP A 375 -9.54 17.64 -7.13
C ASP A 375 -10.28 18.31 -8.30
N GLY A 376 -11.60 18.20 -8.32
CA GLY A 376 -12.45 18.64 -9.44
C GLY A 376 -12.38 20.15 -9.68
N LYS A 377 -12.22 20.95 -8.62
CA LYS A 377 -12.03 22.40 -8.74
C LYS A 377 -10.67 22.73 -9.36
N THR A 378 -9.62 22.06 -8.90
CA THR A 378 -8.27 22.20 -9.45
C THR A 378 -8.25 21.86 -10.94
N ALA A 379 -8.92 20.77 -11.33
CA ALA A 379 -9.09 20.38 -12.72
C ALA A 379 -9.92 21.39 -13.53
N ALA A 380 -11.04 21.89 -12.99
CA ALA A 380 -11.90 22.88 -13.64
C ALA A 380 -11.18 24.21 -13.92
N ASP A 381 -10.23 24.59 -13.06
CA ASP A 381 -9.35 25.76 -13.24
C ASP A 381 -8.24 25.53 -14.29
N GLY A 382 -8.20 24.34 -14.92
CA GLY A 382 -7.18 23.96 -15.91
C GLY A 382 -5.80 23.69 -15.31
N ASN A 383 -5.72 23.41 -14.01
CA ASN A 383 -4.48 23.19 -13.29
C ASN A 383 -4.24 21.70 -13.00
N ASP A 384 -2.97 21.30 -13.01
CA ASP A 384 -2.49 20.04 -12.43
C ASP A 384 -1.17 20.35 -11.70
N PRO A 385 -1.12 20.26 -10.36
CA PRO A 385 0.10 20.52 -9.59
C PRO A 385 1.23 19.52 -9.88
N MET A 386 0.94 18.39 -10.52
CA MET A 386 1.88 17.32 -10.86
C MET A 386 2.63 16.76 -9.64
N ARG A 387 1.99 16.80 -8.46
CA ARG A 387 2.53 16.23 -7.20
C ARG A 387 2.19 14.75 -7.05
N TRP A 388 0.96 14.39 -7.41
CA TRP A 388 0.47 13.01 -7.39
C TRP A 388 1.36 12.01 -8.15
N PRO A 389 1.80 12.27 -9.40
CA PRO A 389 2.69 11.34 -10.09
C PRO A 389 4.06 11.17 -9.41
N VAL A 390 4.55 12.16 -8.64
CA VAL A 390 5.80 12.04 -7.87
C VAL A 390 5.65 11.00 -6.76
N LEU A 391 4.50 10.95 -6.08
CA LEU A 391 4.21 9.91 -5.09
C LEU A 391 4.18 8.52 -5.74
N ARG A 392 3.51 8.38 -6.89
CA ARG A 392 3.41 7.10 -7.61
C ARG A 392 4.77 6.57 -8.04
N GLU A 393 5.68 7.45 -8.48
CA GLU A 393 7.06 7.08 -8.81
C GLU A 393 7.84 6.67 -7.58
N ALA A 394 7.71 7.40 -6.46
CA ALA A 394 8.35 7.01 -5.20
C ALA A 394 7.91 5.62 -4.72
N GLN A 395 6.63 5.28 -4.85
CA GLN A 395 6.09 3.95 -4.53
C GLN A 395 6.64 2.86 -5.48
N TRP A 396 6.73 3.18 -6.78
CA TRP A 396 7.28 2.25 -7.75
C TRP A 396 8.79 2.02 -7.55
N ASP A 397 9.54 3.09 -7.31
CA ASP A 397 10.98 3.05 -7.07
C ASP A 397 11.33 2.21 -5.84
N ALA A 398 10.53 2.26 -4.78
CA ALA A 398 10.72 1.40 -3.62
C ALA A 398 10.72 -0.09 -4.02
N ALA A 399 9.79 -0.51 -4.89
CA ALA A 399 9.74 -1.87 -5.41
C ALA A 399 10.85 -2.22 -6.42
N GLN A 400 11.52 -1.21 -7.01
CA GLN A 400 12.66 -1.43 -7.91
C GLN A 400 14.01 -1.46 -7.17
N SER A 401 14.11 -0.76 -6.04
CA SER A 401 15.38 -0.47 -5.37
C SER A 401 15.56 -1.17 -4.02
N ILE A 402 14.49 -1.70 -3.43
CA ILE A 402 14.52 -2.36 -2.13
C ILE A 402 14.16 -3.85 -2.31
N ASP A 403 15.04 -4.73 -1.86
CA ASP A 403 14.82 -6.17 -1.92
C ASP A 403 13.52 -6.58 -1.21
N ASN A 404 12.82 -7.56 -1.80
CA ASN A 404 11.57 -8.12 -1.27
C ASN A 404 10.46 -7.07 -1.06
N VAL A 405 10.51 -5.96 -1.81
CA VAL A 405 9.43 -4.98 -1.92
C VAL A 405 8.84 -5.08 -3.31
N TYR A 406 7.52 -5.08 -3.38
CA TYR A 406 6.78 -5.18 -4.63
C TYR A 406 5.70 -4.09 -4.67
N ALA A 407 5.35 -3.62 -5.86
CA ALA A 407 4.28 -2.66 -6.05
C ALA A 407 3.30 -3.15 -7.10
N ILE A 408 2.00 -2.99 -6.85
CA ILE A 408 0.96 -3.18 -7.87
C ILE A 408 0.63 -1.83 -8.50
N CYS A 409 0.39 -1.82 -9.81
CA CYS A 409 -0.11 -0.65 -10.51
C CYS A 409 -1.64 -0.61 -10.44
N THR A 410 -2.18 0.58 -10.19
CA THR A 410 -3.63 0.87 -10.04
C THR A 410 -4.02 2.15 -10.78
N ILE A 411 -3.22 2.55 -11.78
CA ILE A 411 -3.43 3.78 -12.56
C ILE A 411 -4.83 3.83 -13.24
N ASP A 412 -5.46 2.68 -13.40
CA ASP A 412 -6.78 2.45 -13.96
C ASP A 412 -7.92 2.40 -12.91
N CYS A 413 -7.60 2.31 -11.62
CA CYS A 413 -8.57 2.19 -10.51
C CYS A 413 -8.95 3.56 -9.90
N GLY A 414 -8.73 4.66 -10.61
CA GLY A 414 -9.01 6.02 -10.12
C GLY A 414 -10.44 6.48 -10.39
N GLU A 415 -10.90 7.49 -9.65
CA GLU A 415 -12.19 8.14 -9.87
C GLU A 415 -12.06 9.67 -9.88
N TYR A 416 -12.79 10.33 -10.77
CA TYR A 416 -12.68 11.78 -10.94
C TYR A 416 -13.24 12.48 -9.71
N ASP A 417 -12.48 13.42 -9.14
CA ASP A 417 -12.89 14.16 -7.94
C ASP A 417 -13.21 13.26 -6.73
N ASN A 418 -12.78 11.99 -6.75
CA ASN A 418 -12.93 11.07 -5.64
C ASN A 418 -11.58 10.47 -5.26
N ILE A 419 -11.06 10.90 -4.12
CA ILE A 419 -9.78 10.42 -3.59
C ILE A 419 -9.89 9.00 -3.02
N HIS A 420 -11.11 8.51 -2.80
CA HIS A 420 -11.44 7.19 -2.27
C HIS A 420 -12.25 6.38 -3.30
N PRO A 421 -11.63 5.92 -4.41
CA PRO A 421 -12.34 5.13 -5.40
C PRO A 421 -12.97 3.87 -4.77
N LEU A 422 -14.17 3.51 -5.20
CA LEU A 422 -14.97 2.47 -4.56
C LEU A 422 -14.56 1.06 -4.98
N ASP A 423 -13.95 0.90 -6.16
CA ASP A 423 -13.34 -0.38 -6.56
C ASP A 423 -12.13 -0.71 -5.66
N LYS A 424 -12.38 -1.57 -4.67
CA LYS A 424 -11.34 -2.18 -3.82
C LYS A 424 -11.04 -3.62 -4.18
N ARG A 425 -11.83 -4.23 -5.07
CA ARG A 425 -11.64 -5.60 -5.51
C ARG A 425 -10.41 -5.70 -6.39
N THR A 426 -10.28 -4.81 -7.38
CA THR A 426 -9.14 -4.85 -8.31
C THR A 426 -7.80 -4.68 -7.60
N PRO A 427 -7.59 -3.69 -6.71
CA PRO A 427 -6.35 -3.59 -5.94
C PRO A 427 -6.11 -4.79 -5.02
N GLY A 428 -7.14 -5.30 -4.33
CA GLY A 428 -7.01 -6.47 -3.44
C GLY A 428 -6.61 -7.74 -4.18
N GLU A 429 -7.25 -8.04 -5.32
CA GLU A 429 -6.92 -9.21 -6.14
C GLU A 429 -5.55 -9.06 -6.81
N ARG A 430 -5.14 -7.85 -7.21
CA ARG A 430 -3.77 -7.59 -7.71
C ARG A 430 -2.71 -7.81 -6.65
N LEU A 431 -2.95 -7.38 -5.40
CA LEU A 431 -2.07 -7.67 -4.27
C LEU A 431 -1.96 -9.19 -4.05
N ALA A 432 -3.07 -9.92 -4.12
CA ALA A 432 -3.05 -11.37 -3.95
C ALA A 432 -2.28 -12.05 -5.07
N ASN A 433 -2.51 -11.65 -6.32
CA ASN A 433 -1.73 -12.14 -7.46
C ASN A 433 -0.23 -11.87 -7.28
N CYS A 434 0.14 -10.69 -6.76
CA CYS A 434 1.51 -10.36 -6.41
C CYS A 434 2.08 -11.33 -5.37
N ALA A 435 1.37 -11.59 -4.27
CA ALA A 435 1.79 -12.55 -3.25
C ALA A 435 1.90 -13.99 -3.79
N LEU A 436 0.89 -14.47 -4.52
CA LEU A 436 0.86 -15.80 -5.16
C LEU A 436 2.09 -16.02 -6.02
N ARG A 437 2.46 -15.03 -6.85
CA ARG A 437 3.65 -15.12 -7.70
C ARG A 437 4.95 -14.99 -6.92
N GLN A 438 5.12 -13.89 -6.19
CA GLN A 438 6.42 -13.48 -5.65
C GLN A 438 6.79 -14.26 -4.38
N ILE A 439 5.80 -14.65 -3.58
CA ILE A 439 6.00 -15.25 -2.26
C ILE A 439 5.71 -16.75 -2.27
N TYR A 440 4.63 -17.16 -2.95
CA TYR A 440 4.19 -18.56 -3.00
C TYR A 440 4.65 -19.32 -4.26
N GLY A 441 5.44 -18.69 -5.13
CA GLY A 441 6.09 -19.35 -6.28
C GLY A 441 5.15 -19.74 -7.42
N MET A 442 3.97 -19.12 -7.53
CA MET A 442 3.02 -19.36 -8.61
C MET A 442 3.38 -18.55 -9.86
N ASP A 443 4.47 -18.94 -10.54
CA ASP A 443 5.12 -18.23 -11.66
C ASP A 443 4.23 -17.93 -12.88
N ARG A 444 3.05 -18.53 -12.96
CA ARG A 444 2.09 -18.31 -14.07
C ARG A 444 1.07 -17.21 -13.80
N VAL A 445 0.98 -16.73 -12.56
CA VAL A 445 0.07 -15.64 -12.22
C VAL A 445 0.60 -14.33 -12.84
N PRO A 446 -0.19 -13.64 -13.67
CA PRO A 446 0.22 -12.37 -14.26
C PRO A 446 0.14 -11.26 -13.22
N VAL A 447 1.24 -10.52 -13.06
CA VAL A 447 1.34 -9.40 -12.10
C VAL A 447 2.03 -8.17 -12.69
N HIS A 448 2.49 -8.26 -13.93
CA HIS A 448 3.25 -7.21 -14.57
C HIS A 448 2.53 -6.71 -15.81
N GLY A 449 2.23 -5.42 -15.84
CA GLY A 449 1.82 -4.73 -17.07
C GLY A 449 3.01 -4.39 -17.96
N PRO A 450 2.76 -3.83 -19.16
CA PRO A 450 3.81 -3.41 -20.08
C PRO A 450 4.84 -2.51 -19.37
N THR A 451 6.10 -2.94 -19.37
CA THR A 451 7.20 -2.21 -18.72
C THR A 451 8.25 -1.86 -19.75
N VAL A 452 8.72 -0.62 -19.74
CA VAL A 452 9.78 -0.18 -20.67
C VAL A 452 11.05 -0.99 -20.44
N LEU A 453 11.59 -1.51 -21.54
CA LEU A 453 12.89 -2.17 -21.60
C LEU A 453 13.98 -1.22 -22.12
N GLY A 454 13.61 -0.29 -23.01
CA GLY A 454 14.55 0.66 -23.59
C GLY A 454 13.94 1.45 -24.73
N PHE A 455 14.76 2.28 -25.36
CA PHE A 455 14.31 3.14 -26.46
C PHE A 455 15.37 3.33 -27.56
N ARG A 456 14.92 3.85 -28.70
CA ARG A 456 15.75 4.39 -29.79
C ARG A 456 15.13 5.67 -30.34
N CYS A 457 15.96 6.69 -30.51
CA CYS A 457 15.58 7.89 -31.24
C CYS A 457 16.05 7.77 -32.69
N ASP A 458 15.17 8.05 -33.65
CA ASP A 458 15.53 8.11 -35.05
C ASP A 458 15.92 9.55 -35.47
N PRO A 459 16.66 9.73 -36.59
CA PRO A 459 17.07 11.07 -37.05
C PRO A 459 15.92 12.00 -37.44
N ASN A 460 14.67 11.52 -37.50
CA ASN A 460 13.49 12.30 -37.84
C ASN A 460 12.68 12.69 -36.60
N GLY A 461 13.25 12.52 -35.40
CA GLY A 461 12.60 12.92 -34.14
C GLY A 461 11.56 11.92 -33.63
N ARG A 462 11.53 10.68 -34.14
CA ARG A 462 10.64 9.65 -33.59
C ARG A 462 11.34 8.88 -32.49
N VAL A 463 10.59 8.58 -31.44
CA VAL A 463 11.06 7.76 -30.32
C VAL A 463 10.40 6.39 -30.41
N ARG A 464 11.19 5.34 -30.57
CA ARG A 464 10.72 3.96 -30.53
C ARG A 464 11.01 3.37 -29.16
N LEU A 465 9.97 2.96 -28.44
CA LEU A 465 10.02 2.29 -27.15
C LEU A 465 9.86 0.78 -27.32
N PHE A 466 10.60 0.02 -26.52
CA PHE A 466 10.50 -1.42 -26.41
C PHE A 466 9.96 -1.77 -25.02
N PHE A 467 8.98 -2.67 -24.96
CA PHE A 467 8.33 -3.08 -23.72
C PHE A 467 8.51 -4.59 -23.51
N ARG A 468 8.72 -4.99 -22.25
CA ARG A 468 8.50 -6.36 -21.76
C ARG A 468 7.09 -6.48 -21.19
N TYR A 469 6.62 -7.72 -21.01
CA TYR A 469 5.27 -8.03 -20.52
C TYR A 469 4.16 -7.41 -21.39
N ALA A 470 4.44 -7.33 -22.68
CA ALA A 470 3.63 -6.64 -23.67
C ALA A 470 2.93 -7.64 -24.62
N HIS A 471 2.60 -8.83 -24.12
CA HIS A 471 1.77 -9.78 -24.87
C HIS A 471 0.41 -9.16 -25.14
N GLY A 472 0.02 -9.10 -26.43
CA GLY A 472 -1.18 -8.42 -26.88
C GLY A 472 -1.25 -6.95 -26.49
N LEU A 473 -0.11 -6.26 -26.47
CA LEU A 473 -0.04 -4.82 -26.23
C LEU A 473 -1.07 -4.09 -27.09
N HIS A 474 -1.94 -3.35 -26.43
CA HIS A 474 -2.98 -2.58 -27.09
C HIS A 474 -3.25 -1.29 -26.33
N PHE A 475 -3.92 -0.37 -27.02
CA PHE A 475 -4.55 0.74 -26.35
C PHE A 475 -5.99 0.40 -26.01
N GLU A 476 -6.29 0.39 -24.72
CA GLU A 476 -7.66 0.37 -24.20
C GLU A 476 -8.12 1.81 -23.94
N GLY A 477 -9.37 2.03 -23.56
CA GLY A 477 -9.88 3.36 -23.27
C GLY A 477 -9.14 4.06 -22.13
N THR A 478 -9.76 5.15 -21.70
CA THR A 478 -9.68 5.68 -20.35
C THR A 478 -8.63 6.75 -20.04
N THR A 479 -9.21 7.86 -19.60
CA THR A 479 -9.02 8.36 -18.24
C THR A 479 -10.10 7.67 -17.36
N PRO A 480 -9.78 6.99 -16.24
CA PRO A 480 -10.79 6.35 -15.37
C PRO A 480 -11.93 7.30 -15.03
N GLY A 481 -13.20 6.88 -14.92
CA GLY A 481 -14.32 7.79 -14.59
C GLY A 481 -14.62 8.92 -15.60
N GLY A 482 -13.94 8.99 -16.75
CA GLY A 482 -14.26 9.92 -17.84
C GLY A 482 -15.48 9.43 -18.63
N GLY A 483 -16.55 10.23 -18.71
CA GLY A 483 -17.68 9.95 -19.58
C GLY A 483 -17.27 9.93 -21.07
N ASP A 484 -17.81 8.95 -21.81
CA ASP A 484 -17.66 8.67 -23.25
C ASP A 484 -16.33 8.03 -23.73
N ASP A 485 -16.25 6.70 -23.58
CA ASP A 485 -15.32 5.83 -24.31
C ASP A 485 -15.87 5.31 -25.65
N ASN A 486 -17.06 5.74 -26.07
CA ASN A 486 -17.56 5.47 -27.42
C ASN A 486 -16.89 6.42 -28.44
N PHE A 487 -15.57 6.29 -28.60
CA PHE A 487 -14.95 6.68 -29.86
C PHE A 487 -15.30 5.60 -30.89
N ASP A 488 -16.49 5.78 -31.47
CA ASP A 488 -16.99 5.24 -32.74
C ASP A 488 -16.03 4.22 -33.37
N GLY A 489 -16.39 2.92 -33.33
CA GLY A 489 -15.57 1.73 -33.60
C GLY A 489 -14.74 1.70 -34.88
N GLN A 490 -13.81 2.66 -35.02
CA GLN A 490 -13.10 3.01 -36.26
C GLN A 490 -11.65 3.47 -36.04
N LEU A 491 -11.16 3.65 -34.80
CA LEU A 491 -9.71 3.81 -34.59
C LEU A 491 -9.07 2.43 -34.33
N PRO A 492 -7.97 2.07 -35.03
CA PRO A 492 -7.29 0.82 -34.78
C PRO A 492 -6.81 0.77 -33.31
N THR A 493 -6.94 -0.40 -32.67
CA THR A 493 -6.36 -0.73 -31.34
C THR A 493 -4.86 -0.39 -31.21
N LEU A 494 -4.20 -0.10 -32.33
CA LEU A 494 -2.77 0.10 -32.47
C LEU A 494 -2.34 1.58 -32.61
N VAL A 495 -3.26 2.56 -32.70
CA VAL A 495 -2.87 3.99 -32.81
C VAL A 495 -3.70 4.88 -31.89
N ARG A 496 -3.03 5.79 -31.19
CA ARG A 496 -3.65 6.84 -30.36
C ARG A 496 -3.16 8.23 -30.76
N VAL A 497 -4.12 9.13 -30.87
CA VAL A 497 -3.89 10.57 -31.08
C VAL A 497 -3.21 11.19 -29.85
N PRO A 498 -2.47 12.30 -30.00
CA PRO A 498 -1.66 12.88 -28.92
C PRO A 498 -2.41 13.08 -27.60
N GLU A 499 -3.62 13.60 -27.64
CA GLU A 499 -4.40 13.98 -26.45
C GLU A 499 -4.95 12.76 -25.68
N ARG A 500 -4.87 11.56 -26.28
CA ARG A 500 -5.38 10.31 -25.71
C ARG A 500 -4.33 9.23 -25.60
N SER A 501 -3.08 9.51 -25.94
CA SER A 501 -2.01 8.51 -25.91
C SER A 501 -1.42 8.32 -24.52
N GLY A 502 -1.53 9.34 -23.66
CA GLY A 502 -0.83 9.41 -22.37
C GLY A 502 0.67 9.69 -22.50
N PHE A 503 1.21 9.76 -23.73
CA PHE A 503 2.62 10.01 -24.01
C PHE A 503 2.90 11.48 -24.30
N GLU A 504 3.98 12.00 -23.72
CA GLU A 504 4.46 13.35 -23.98
C GLU A 504 5.97 13.33 -24.24
N LEU A 505 6.42 14.16 -25.19
CA LEU A 505 7.83 14.38 -25.54
C LEU A 505 8.24 15.80 -25.17
N ALA A 506 9.49 16.00 -24.77
CA ALA A 506 10.07 17.32 -24.54
C ALA A 506 11.42 17.45 -25.25
N GLY A 507 11.68 18.64 -25.81
CA GLY A 507 12.97 18.98 -26.42
C GLY A 507 13.93 19.62 -25.42
N SER A 508 14.92 20.35 -25.93
CA SER A 508 15.91 21.05 -25.10
C SER A 508 15.32 22.16 -24.21
N ASP A 509 14.12 22.63 -24.51
CA ASP A 509 13.39 23.62 -23.72
C ASP A 509 12.72 23.03 -22.47
N GLY A 510 12.66 21.70 -22.36
CA GLY A 510 12.03 20.98 -21.26
C GLY A 510 10.50 21.07 -21.25
N MET A 511 9.87 21.61 -22.30
CA MET A 511 8.41 21.70 -22.39
C MET A 511 7.84 20.39 -22.95
N PHE A 512 6.90 19.78 -22.22
CA PHE A 512 6.27 18.52 -22.64
C PHE A 512 5.07 18.78 -23.54
N HIS A 513 5.07 18.15 -24.71
CA HIS A 513 4.00 18.16 -25.70
C HIS A 513 3.40 16.76 -25.87
N PRO A 514 2.07 16.62 -25.93
CA PRO A 514 1.42 15.36 -26.26
C PRO A 514 1.96 14.76 -27.57
N ALA A 515 2.11 13.44 -27.62
CA ALA A 515 2.67 12.73 -28.75
C ALA A 515 1.73 11.65 -29.29
N THR A 516 1.66 11.54 -30.62
CA THR A 516 0.97 10.42 -31.26
C THR A 516 1.71 9.14 -30.91
N ALA A 517 0.98 8.08 -30.56
CA ALA A 517 1.55 6.78 -30.23
C ALA A 517 0.99 5.70 -31.15
N ALA A 518 1.89 4.90 -31.73
CA ALA A 518 1.53 3.80 -32.63
C ALA A 518 2.26 2.51 -32.24
N ILE A 519 1.48 1.45 -31.98
CA ILE A 519 1.96 0.10 -31.71
C ILE A 519 2.34 -0.56 -33.03
N PHE A 520 3.55 -1.12 -33.09
CA PHE A 520 4.02 -1.94 -34.20
C PHE A 520 4.26 -3.36 -33.68
N VAL A 521 3.63 -4.35 -34.31
CA VAL A 521 3.70 -5.76 -33.89
C VAL A 521 4.93 -6.49 -34.43
N ASP A 522 5.72 -5.85 -35.30
CA ASP A 522 6.96 -6.44 -35.82
C ASP A 522 8.18 -5.85 -35.11
N CYS A 523 8.78 -6.64 -34.22
CA CYS A 523 10.21 -6.53 -33.96
C CYS A 523 10.86 -7.91 -34.11
N ASP A 524 11.88 -7.98 -34.96
CA ASP A 524 12.75 -9.13 -35.02
C ASP A 524 13.63 -9.11 -33.78
N ILE A 525 13.77 -10.26 -33.11
CA ILE A 525 14.56 -10.39 -31.90
C ILE A 525 16.03 -10.00 -32.13
N ASP A 526 16.49 -10.17 -33.35
CA ASP A 526 17.82 -9.80 -33.81
C ASP A 526 18.04 -8.28 -33.74
N ASP A 527 17.00 -7.44 -33.79
CA ASP A 527 17.13 -5.99 -33.57
C ASP A 527 17.45 -5.65 -32.11
N LEU A 528 16.94 -6.42 -31.14
CA LEU A 528 17.23 -6.22 -29.72
C LEU A 528 18.64 -6.73 -29.37
N VAL A 529 19.05 -7.85 -29.98
CA VAL A 529 20.33 -8.52 -29.70
C VAL A 529 21.50 -7.87 -30.45
N ASN A 530 21.28 -7.28 -31.64
CA ASN A 530 22.38 -6.79 -32.50
C ASN A 530 22.50 -5.26 -32.65
N SER A 531 21.78 -4.41 -31.90
CA SER A 531 21.93 -2.95 -32.09
C SER A 531 21.73 -2.09 -30.84
N ARG A 532 22.40 -0.91 -30.86
CA ARG A 532 22.47 0.19 -29.88
C ARG A 532 21.10 0.64 -29.32
N VAL A 533 20.45 -0.19 -28.50
CA VAL A 533 19.30 0.21 -27.66
C VAL A 533 19.87 0.88 -26.41
N ASN A 534 19.36 2.06 -26.08
CA ASN A 534 19.58 2.61 -24.74
C ASN A 534 18.61 1.87 -23.82
N VAL A 535 19.16 0.92 -23.08
CA VAL A 535 18.42 0.16 -22.06
C VAL A 535 18.29 1.08 -20.86
N VAL A 536 17.06 1.35 -20.46
CA VAL A 536 16.80 2.07 -19.22
C VAL A 536 17.09 1.07 -18.10
N ASP A 537 18.12 1.34 -17.29
CA ASP A 537 18.65 0.55 -16.18
C ASP A 537 17.85 -0.71 -15.81
N TYR A 538 18.32 -1.89 -16.22
CA TYR A 538 18.07 -3.18 -15.56
C TYR A 538 19.06 -4.24 -16.04
N ASN A 539 19.74 -4.92 -15.09
CA ASN A 539 20.65 -6.05 -15.32
C ASN A 539 19.95 -7.20 -16.07
N ALA A 540 19.94 -7.17 -17.39
CA ALA A 540 19.38 -8.22 -18.24
C ALA A 540 20.12 -9.58 -18.10
N THR A 541 21.28 -9.60 -17.43
CA THR A 541 22.14 -10.77 -17.29
C THR A 541 21.84 -11.65 -16.08
N GLU A 542 21.07 -11.21 -15.08
CA GLU A 542 20.99 -11.91 -13.78
C GLU A 542 19.83 -12.93 -13.65
N PHE A 543 18.86 -12.94 -14.57
CA PHE A 543 17.69 -13.83 -14.46
C PHE A 543 17.47 -14.82 -15.61
N GLY A 544 18.44 -14.98 -16.52
CA GLY A 544 18.40 -16.07 -17.52
C GLY A 544 17.16 -16.08 -18.42
N ILE A 545 16.48 -14.93 -18.60
CA ILE A 545 15.28 -14.84 -19.44
C ILE A 545 15.73 -14.99 -20.90
N PRO A 546 15.31 -16.06 -21.60
CA PRO A 546 15.60 -16.20 -23.01
C PRO A 546 14.87 -15.07 -23.74
N ILE A 547 15.61 -14.21 -24.43
CA ILE A 547 15.06 -13.07 -25.18
C ILE A 547 14.06 -13.54 -26.26
N ASN A 548 13.99 -14.84 -26.58
CA ASN A 548 13.09 -15.52 -27.54
C ASN A 548 11.57 -15.40 -27.29
N SER A 549 11.11 -14.48 -26.44
CA SER A 549 9.69 -14.44 -26.05
C SER A 549 8.88 -13.53 -26.98
N ARG A 550 7.73 -14.04 -27.43
CA ARG A 550 6.64 -13.34 -28.12
C ARG A 550 5.96 -12.26 -27.24
N SER A 551 6.69 -11.67 -26.31
CA SER A 551 6.22 -10.82 -25.20
C SER A 551 6.82 -9.41 -25.26
N ILE A 552 7.52 -9.09 -26.35
CA ILE A 552 8.09 -7.77 -26.60
C ILE A 552 7.11 -6.99 -27.48
N GLY A 553 6.73 -5.81 -27.03
CA GLY A 553 5.89 -4.87 -27.77
C GLY A 553 6.67 -3.60 -28.11
N THR A 554 6.36 -2.99 -29.25
CA THR A 554 7.02 -1.76 -29.70
C THR A 554 6.01 -0.64 -29.89
N ILE A 555 6.33 0.55 -29.40
CA ILE A 555 5.54 1.77 -29.64
C ILE A 555 6.44 2.82 -30.28
N THR A 556 5.98 3.46 -31.34
CA THR A 556 6.64 4.65 -31.90
C THR A 556 5.86 5.90 -31.51
N LEU A 557 6.57 6.89 -31.01
CA LEU A 557 6.07 8.19 -30.59
C LEU A 557 6.58 9.28 -31.54
N ALA A 558 5.74 10.26 -31.85
CA ALA A 558 6.14 11.45 -32.57
C ALA A 558 5.19 12.63 -32.29
N THR A 559 5.74 13.84 -32.30
CA THR A 559 4.96 15.09 -32.33
C THR A 559 5.71 16.14 -33.16
N PRO A 560 5.02 16.90 -34.03
CA PRO A 560 5.67 17.96 -34.81
C PRO A 560 6.21 19.11 -33.94
N ASP A 561 5.71 19.26 -32.72
CA ASP A 561 6.14 20.30 -31.78
C ASP A 561 7.54 20.03 -31.20
N VAL A 562 7.98 18.77 -31.22
CA VAL A 562 9.26 18.32 -30.64
C VAL A 562 10.02 17.50 -31.69
N PRO A 563 10.68 18.16 -32.66
CA PRO A 563 11.44 17.48 -33.70
C PRO A 563 12.74 16.82 -33.20
N GLU A 564 13.24 17.23 -32.04
CA GLU A 564 14.43 16.68 -31.39
C GLU A 564 14.10 16.30 -29.92
N PRO A 565 13.51 15.12 -29.68
CA PRO A 565 13.14 14.69 -28.32
C PRO A 565 14.37 14.43 -27.45
N MET A 566 14.40 15.06 -26.27
CA MET A 566 15.42 14.89 -25.24
C MET A 566 14.88 14.25 -23.96
N ALA A 567 13.58 14.29 -23.73
CA ALA A 567 12.93 13.59 -22.63
C ALA A 567 11.54 13.11 -23.04
N MET A 568 11.01 12.13 -22.31
CA MET A 568 9.63 11.69 -22.47
C MET A 568 8.98 11.28 -21.15
N ARG A 569 7.66 11.22 -21.15
CA ARG A 569 6.87 10.67 -20.04
C ARG A 569 5.60 10.00 -20.52
N TYR A 570 5.12 9.03 -19.75
CA TYR A 570 3.87 8.31 -19.97
C TYR A 570 3.00 8.37 -18.71
N ALA A 571 1.72 8.71 -18.86
CA ALA A 571 0.73 8.81 -17.78
C ALA A 571 1.22 9.61 -16.55
N TRP A 572 2.10 10.59 -16.79
CA TRP A 572 2.77 11.36 -15.74
C TRP A 572 1.95 12.60 -15.37
N ARG A 573 0.72 12.40 -14.94
CA ARG A 573 -0.25 13.42 -14.54
C ARG A 573 -1.03 12.96 -13.33
N SER A 574 -1.63 13.89 -12.58
CA SER A 574 -2.51 13.50 -11.48
C SER A 574 -3.75 12.78 -12.02
N TRP A 575 -4.27 13.29 -13.15
CA TRP A 575 -5.42 12.74 -13.87
C TRP A 575 -5.28 12.91 -15.39
N GLY A 576 -5.53 11.85 -16.16
CA GLY A 576 -5.48 11.86 -17.62
C GLY A 576 -5.40 10.48 -18.28
N PRO A 577 -5.11 10.43 -19.60
CA PRO A 577 -5.06 9.17 -20.34
C PRO A 577 -3.95 8.24 -19.84
N ALA A 578 -4.30 6.99 -19.54
CA ALA A 578 -3.36 5.90 -19.25
C ALA A 578 -3.75 4.61 -20.01
N PRO A 579 -3.83 4.66 -21.35
CA PRO A 579 -4.53 3.65 -22.15
C PRO A 579 -3.73 2.37 -22.45
N LEU A 580 -2.50 2.22 -21.96
CA LEU A 580 -1.61 1.13 -22.40
C LEU A 580 -1.75 -0.11 -21.52
N PHE A 581 -2.21 -1.22 -22.10
CA PHE A 581 -2.47 -2.49 -21.41
C PHE A 581 -1.87 -3.69 -22.16
N ASN A 582 -1.74 -4.81 -21.46
CA ASN A 582 -1.50 -6.12 -22.06
C ASN A 582 -2.78 -6.99 -22.04
N ASP A 583 -2.74 -8.17 -22.65
CA ASP A 583 -3.89 -9.10 -22.71
C ASP A 583 -4.33 -9.66 -21.35
N ASP A 584 -3.49 -9.54 -20.31
CA ASP A 584 -3.86 -9.92 -18.94
C ASP A 584 -4.70 -8.82 -18.26
N GLY A 585 -5.01 -7.72 -18.95
CA GLY A 585 -5.75 -6.58 -18.40
C GLY A 585 -4.93 -5.74 -17.41
N LEU A 586 -3.59 -5.83 -17.45
CA LEU A 586 -2.70 -5.08 -16.56
C LEU A 586 -2.20 -3.80 -17.25
N PRO A 587 -2.35 -2.62 -16.62
CA PRO A 587 -1.89 -1.36 -17.19
C PRO A 587 -0.37 -1.24 -17.10
N ALA A 588 0.20 -0.47 -18.03
CA ALA A 588 1.58 0.00 -17.91
C ALA A 588 1.68 1.01 -16.76
N GLN A 589 2.69 0.87 -15.90
CA GLN A 589 2.94 1.89 -14.88
C GLN A 589 3.34 3.24 -15.52
N PRO A 590 3.04 4.39 -14.89
CA PRO A 590 3.60 5.67 -15.30
C PRO A 590 5.13 5.68 -15.22
N PHE A 591 5.78 6.39 -16.16
CA PHE A 591 7.25 6.52 -16.17
C PHE A 591 7.72 7.79 -16.88
N ARG A 592 9.00 8.13 -16.69
CA ARG A 592 9.71 9.20 -17.40
C ARG A 592 11.08 8.71 -17.83
N LEU A 593 11.56 9.15 -18.99
CA LEU A 593 12.87 8.78 -19.53
C LEU A 593 13.63 10.02 -19.98
N ASP A 594 14.94 10.03 -19.71
CA ASP A 594 15.91 10.90 -20.38
C ASP A 594 16.32 10.23 -21.69
N LEU A 595 16.09 10.90 -22.82
CA LEU A 595 16.37 10.38 -24.16
C LEU A 595 17.77 10.74 -24.66
N THR A 596 18.54 11.51 -23.89
CA THR A 596 19.88 11.99 -24.27
C THR A 596 21.00 11.00 -23.98
N ASP A 597 20.71 9.95 -23.21
CA ASP A 597 21.69 8.94 -22.81
C ASP A 597 22.03 7.99 -23.96
N HIS A 598 22.55 8.50 -25.07
CA HIS A 598 23.08 7.71 -26.17
C HIS A 598 24.40 7.10 -25.73
N THR A 599 24.42 5.78 -25.54
CA THR A 599 25.70 5.04 -25.60
C THR A 599 26.41 5.45 -26.89
N ALA A 600 27.51 6.18 -26.74
CA ALA A 600 28.28 6.71 -27.85
C ALA A 600 28.63 5.56 -28.81
N PRO A 601 28.63 5.79 -30.15
CA PRO A 601 29.26 4.85 -31.05
C PRO A 601 30.68 4.61 -30.56
N VAL A 602 31.04 3.38 -30.22
CA VAL A 602 32.44 2.96 -30.26
C VAL A 602 32.90 3.34 -31.66
N GLU A 603 33.73 4.38 -31.76
CA GLU A 603 34.42 4.71 -33.00
C GLU A 603 35.04 3.41 -33.47
N SER A 604 34.61 2.97 -34.65
CA SER A 604 35.22 1.87 -35.36
C SER A 604 36.71 2.16 -35.40
N ALA A 605 37.51 1.37 -34.67
CA ALA A 605 38.94 1.39 -34.83
C ALA A 605 39.22 1.25 -36.33
N GLU A 606 39.80 2.29 -36.93
CA GLU A 606 40.22 2.25 -38.32
C GLU A 606 41.10 1.01 -38.52
N PRO A 607 40.95 0.28 -39.63
CA PRO A 607 41.81 -0.85 -39.91
C PRO A 607 43.23 -0.32 -40.07
N VAL A 608 44.10 -0.64 -39.11
CA VAL A 608 45.53 -0.42 -39.24
C VAL A 608 46.00 -1.20 -40.47
N THR A 609 46.32 -0.46 -41.54
CA THR A 609 47.04 -1.00 -42.69
C THR A 609 48.45 -1.38 -42.23
N PRO A 610 48.94 -2.59 -42.53
CA PRO A 610 50.31 -2.94 -42.27
C PRO A 610 51.18 -2.20 -43.28
N ASP A 611 51.94 -1.21 -42.82
CA ASP A 611 52.98 -0.60 -43.65
C ASP A 611 54.23 -1.47 -43.59
N ASP A 612 54.49 -2.13 -44.71
CA ASP A 612 55.76 -2.72 -45.09
C ASP A 612 56.81 -1.62 -45.17
N THR A 613 57.76 -1.58 -44.23
CA THR A 613 59.13 -1.20 -44.56
C THR A 613 60.13 -2.09 -43.82
N ALA A 614 60.80 -2.90 -44.63
CA ALA A 614 62.07 -3.53 -44.33
C ALA A 614 63.19 -2.48 -44.30
N ASP A 615 63.96 -2.44 -43.22
CA ASP A 615 65.43 -2.62 -43.17
C ASP A 615 65.95 -2.50 -41.72
#